data_AF-A0A5S9ILF2-F1
#
_entry.id   AF-A0A5S9ILF2-F1
#
_cell.length_a   1.000
_cell.length_b   1.000
_cell.length_c   1.000
_cell.angle_alpha   90.00
_cell.angle_beta   90.00
_cell.angle_gamma   90.00
#
_symmetry.space_group_name_H-M   'P 1'
#
loop_
_entity.id
_entity.type
_entity.pdbx_description
1 polymer ?
#
loop_
_entity_poly.entity_id
_entity_poly.type
_entity_poly.pdbx_seq_one_letter_code
_entity_poly.pdbx_strand_id
1 'polypeptide(L)'
;MKKLGQGRSGVVFMDDNQKIVHKIFIGSRLANLVHYVFSGAPNAYTWDQHAIRCAYLRRNILKKLTHFWFSDRVDVSEAYDVEWNAEYKAYELQAEPIDGRTASLKHCFHTEEDDALSFHYLKNNVMLPLQKKLKESGFDGLVWQAGMGNPVAANNFLRTESSWVWIDLESGVPALIPLNPLPLFTFYLPKSFRHRRALFDDVDINKLQTYLQSNHEQLNSFFSESDFSSLQKEIEELQQQQNLWRNTKRIHRALTYAHKKNKINDEQLAFYKRFSFLWYGREIFRILWLVIQTLFFLPKKIVQMLMRFPLPEKIKKAIKFVFSQKYREQKARSYVQKSVKRWQQRQQLRPQTVQKLEEEMGQGDASAFITDFGVHIAIKPFVKTFEYVFVPFLLFSKVINLPTSIFLILIAGPVARSLYTLFRILQNSFYGQRKPWVALFVGIIPVLGNLAYPVQMIYSASSDDGVATFILYDSFSKFGIYMPIWGGEDTATEHFFNRFLYTCLSILKRKPSQG
;
A
#
# COMPACT_ATOMS: atom_id res chain seq x y z
N MET A 1 20.53 4.43 -15.95
CA MET A 1 19.21 4.06 -15.41
C MET A 1 19.05 4.51 -13.97
N LYS A 2 18.17 5.48 -13.73
CA LYS A 2 17.81 5.95 -12.38
C LYS A 2 16.59 5.19 -11.88
N LYS A 3 16.64 4.64 -10.67
CA LYS A 3 15.46 3.99 -10.06
C LYS A 3 14.40 5.03 -9.73
N LEU A 4 13.19 4.88 -10.30
CA LEU A 4 12.03 5.73 -10.02
C LEU A 4 11.20 5.19 -8.86
N GLY A 5 10.97 3.87 -8.83
CA GLY A 5 10.06 3.28 -7.86
C GLY A 5 10.14 1.76 -7.81
N GLN A 6 9.46 1.16 -6.83
CA GLN A 6 9.37 -0.29 -6.68
C GLN A 6 8.00 -0.69 -6.17
N GLY A 7 7.30 -1.48 -6.98
CA GLY A 7 6.04 -2.10 -6.63
C GLY A 7 6.20 -3.55 -6.16
N ARG A 8 5.07 -4.26 -6.05
CA ARG A 8 5.06 -5.70 -5.71
C ARG A 8 5.45 -6.59 -6.88
N SER A 9 5.20 -6.13 -8.11
CA SER A 9 5.40 -6.83 -9.38
C SER A 9 6.79 -6.59 -9.97
N GLY A 10 7.41 -5.44 -9.73
CA GLY A 10 8.70 -5.07 -10.32
C GLY A 10 9.29 -3.76 -9.82
N VAL A 11 10.44 -3.41 -10.40
CA VAL A 11 11.16 -2.16 -10.17
C VAL A 11 11.15 -1.34 -11.45
N VAL A 12 10.96 -0.04 -11.29
CA VAL A 12 10.83 0.90 -12.40
C VAL A 12 12.07 1.77 -12.46
N PHE A 13 12.69 1.84 -13.63
CA PHE A 13 13.87 2.64 -13.93
C PHE A 13 13.54 3.64 -15.04
N MET A 14 14.14 4.82 -14.99
CA MET A 14 14.15 5.78 -16.08
C MET A 14 15.46 5.64 -16.84
N ASP A 15 15.39 5.56 -18.16
CA ASP A 15 16.54 5.87 -19.00
C ASP A 15 16.63 7.39 -19.18
N ASP A 16 17.75 7.96 -18.76
CA ASP A 16 17.97 9.40 -18.75
C ASP A 16 18.12 9.97 -20.17
N ASN A 17 18.45 9.13 -21.16
CA ASN A 17 18.71 9.55 -22.53
C ASN A 17 17.49 9.44 -23.46
N GLN A 18 16.64 8.42 -23.27
CA GLN A 18 15.56 8.11 -24.23
C GLN A 18 14.17 8.53 -23.76
N LYS A 19 14.02 9.06 -22.53
CA LYS A 19 12.70 9.28 -21.91
C LYS A 19 11.84 8.02 -22.02
N ILE A 20 12.41 6.87 -21.70
CA ILE A 20 11.70 5.58 -21.63
C ILE A 20 11.77 5.07 -20.20
N VAL A 21 10.67 4.48 -19.75
CA VAL A 21 10.58 3.81 -18.46
C VAL A 21 10.70 2.31 -18.64
N HIS A 22 11.69 1.71 -17.97
CA HIS A 22 11.90 0.27 -17.96
C HIS A 22 11.32 -0.31 -16.67
N LYS A 23 10.25 -1.10 -16.79
CA LYS A 23 9.69 -1.85 -15.68
C LYS A 23 10.20 -3.29 -15.72
N ILE A 24 11.13 -3.59 -14.82
CA ILE A 24 11.73 -4.92 -14.70
C ILE A 24 10.93 -5.76 -13.70
N PHE A 25 10.43 -6.92 -14.14
CA PHE A 25 9.58 -7.77 -13.32
C PHE A 25 10.40 -8.64 -12.37
N ILE A 26 10.69 -8.10 -11.20
CA ILE A 26 11.31 -8.78 -10.06
C ILE A 26 10.36 -8.74 -8.87
N GLY A 27 9.41 -9.69 -8.85
CA GLY A 27 8.37 -9.74 -7.83
C GLY A 27 8.89 -9.89 -6.40
N SER A 28 8.16 -9.32 -5.45
CA SER A 28 8.44 -9.48 -4.00
C SER A 28 8.36 -10.95 -3.55
N ARG A 29 9.04 -11.30 -2.45
CA ARG A 29 9.00 -12.67 -1.90
C ARG A 29 7.57 -13.17 -1.63
N LEU A 30 6.71 -12.30 -1.08
CA LEU A 30 5.32 -12.64 -0.79
C LEU A 30 4.50 -12.84 -2.07
N ALA A 31 4.63 -11.93 -3.04
CA ALA A 31 3.95 -12.06 -4.34
C ALA A 31 4.37 -13.35 -5.07
N ASN A 32 5.67 -13.67 -5.04
CA ASN A 32 6.20 -14.90 -5.63
C ASN A 32 5.66 -16.16 -4.94
N LEU A 33 5.50 -16.13 -3.62
CA LEU A 33 4.91 -17.26 -2.87
C LEU A 33 3.45 -17.48 -3.26
N VAL A 34 2.66 -16.41 -3.33
CA VAL A 34 1.25 -16.48 -3.77
C VAL A 34 1.18 -17.09 -5.17
N HIS A 35 1.96 -16.58 -6.12
CA HIS A 35 2.01 -17.13 -7.48
C HIS A 35 2.45 -18.60 -7.50
N TYR A 36 3.41 -18.98 -6.66
CA TYR A 36 3.88 -20.36 -6.58
C TYR A 36 2.77 -21.32 -6.15
N VAL A 37 1.93 -20.91 -5.19
CA VAL A 37 0.77 -21.69 -4.73
C VAL A 37 -0.24 -21.90 -5.87
N PHE A 38 -0.62 -20.83 -6.59
CA PHE A 38 -1.65 -20.90 -7.63
C PHE A 38 -1.18 -21.46 -8.96
N SER A 39 0.04 -21.13 -9.37
CA SER A 39 0.54 -21.39 -10.73
C SER A 39 1.69 -22.39 -10.81
N GLY A 40 2.28 -22.76 -9.67
CA GLY A 40 3.46 -23.63 -9.58
C GLY A 40 4.79 -22.94 -9.88
N ALA A 41 4.77 -21.65 -10.19
CA ALA A 41 5.95 -20.82 -10.42
C ALA A 41 5.72 -19.41 -9.87
N PRO A 42 6.76 -18.57 -9.69
CA PRO A 42 6.58 -17.15 -9.43
C PRO A 42 5.89 -16.40 -10.57
N ASN A 43 5.66 -15.10 -10.39
CA ASN A 43 4.97 -14.26 -11.37
C ASN A 43 5.48 -14.50 -12.80
N ALA A 44 4.56 -14.81 -13.72
CA ALA A 44 4.87 -15.23 -15.08
C ALA A 44 5.62 -14.15 -15.88
N TYR A 45 5.37 -12.87 -15.61
CA TYR A 45 6.12 -11.77 -16.24
C TYR A 45 7.62 -11.83 -15.98
N THR A 46 8.07 -12.56 -14.97
CA THR A 46 9.50 -12.70 -14.68
C THR A 46 10.23 -13.73 -15.55
N TRP A 47 9.52 -14.59 -16.29
CA TRP A 47 10.14 -15.75 -16.98
C TRP A 47 9.42 -16.25 -18.24
N ASP A 48 8.16 -15.90 -18.47
CA ASP A 48 7.34 -16.37 -19.59
C ASP A 48 7.15 -15.24 -20.63
N GLN A 49 7.62 -15.48 -21.86
CA GLN A 49 7.55 -14.49 -22.95
C GLN A 49 6.11 -14.17 -23.35
N HIS A 50 5.25 -15.18 -23.39
CA HIS A 50 3.86 -15.02 -23.81
C HIS A 50 3.08 -14.21 -22.76
N ALA A 51 3.34 -14.44 -21.47
CA ALA A 51 2.73 -13.66 -20.40
C ALA A 51 3.06 -12.16 -20.51
N ILE A 52 4.34 -11.82 -20.70
CA ILE A 52 4.74 -10.42 -20.81
C ILE A 52 4.26 -9.78 -22.13
N ARG A 53 4.22 -10.55 -23.23
CA ARG A 53 3.62 -10.09 -24.48
C ARG A 53 2.12 -9.83 -24.33
N CYS A 54 1.40 -10.65 -23.57
CA CYS A 54 0.01 -10.35 -23.21
C CYS A 54 -0.12 -9.05 -22.42
N ALA A 55 0.83 -8.69 -21.56
CA ALA A 55 0.81 -7.41 -20.84
C ALA A 55 0.98 -6.22 -21.80
N TYR A 56 1.97 -6.30 -22.70
CA TYR A 56 2.17 -5.32 -23.78
C TYR A 56 0.91 -5.11 -24.62
N LEU A 57 0.33 -6.20 -25.16
CA LEU A 57 -0.86 -6.12 -26.02
C LEU A 57 -2.07 -5.57 -25.26
N ARG A 58 -2.32 -6.01 -24.03
CA ARG A 58 -3.44 -5.49 -23.23
C ARG A 58 -3.34 -3.99 -22.98
N ARG A 59 -2.14 -3.49 -22.74
CA ARG A 59 -1.91 -2.06 -22.51
C ARG A 59 -2.18 -1.24 -23.77
N ASN A 60 -1.70 -1.68 -24.93
CA ASN A 60 -1.91 -0.96 -26.20
C ASN A 60 -3.37 -1.04 -26.67
N ILE A 61 -4.02 -2.19 -26.50
CA ILE A 61 -5.46 -2.33 -26.74
C ILE A 61 -6.24 -1.37 -25.81
N LEU A 62 -5.89 -1.35 -24.52
CA LEU A 62 -6.56 -0.47 -23.57
C LEU A 62 -6.30 1.00 -23.83
N LYS A 63 -5.10 1.41 -24.27
CA LYS A 63 -4.83 2.79 -24.72
C LYS A 63 -5.89 3.26 -25.73
N LYS A 64 -6.11 2.47 -26.78
CA LYS A 64 -7.12 2.77 -27.82
C LYS A 64 -8.52 2.80 -27.23
N LEU A 65 -8.91 1.75 -26.50
CA LEU A 65 -10.26 1.63 -25.96
C LEU A 65 -10.59 2.66 -24.88
N THR A 66 -9.64 3.05 -24.03
CA THR A 66 -9.87 4.10 -23.02
C THR A 66 -10.06 5.45 -23.68
N HIS A 67 -9.31 5.75 -24.74
CA HIS A 67 -9.52 6.97 -25.51
C HIS A 67 -10.91 6.99 -26.15
N PHE A 68 -11.38 5.86 -26.70
CA PHE A 68 -12.76 5.74 -27.17
C PHE A 68 -13.80 5.92 -26.03
N TRP A 69 -13.57 5.36 -24.84
CA TRP A 69 -14.53 5.42 -23.73
C TRP A 69 -14.61 6.78 -23.02
N PHE A 70 -13.50 7.49 -22.95
CA PHE A 70 -13.34 8.66 -22.07
C PHE A 70 -12.80 9.90 -22.77
N SER A 71 -12.49 9.79 -24.07
CA SER A 71 -11.80 10.83 -24.84
C SER A 71 -10.48 11.19 -24.14
N ASP A 72 -10.23 12.47 -23.88
CA ASP A 72 -8.99 12.93 -23.24
C ASP A 72 -9.04 12.92 -21.70
N ARG A 73 -10.14 12.47 -21.08
CA ARG A 73 -10.26 12.51 -19.60
C ARG A 73 -9.46 11.42 -18.92
N VAL A 74 -9.35 10.26 -19.56
CA VAL A 74 -8.65 9.08 -19.02
C VAL A 74 -7.80 8.48 -20.12
N ASP A 75 -6.54 8.29 -19.82
CA ASP A 75 -5.56 7.75 -20.74
C ASP A 75 -4.82 6.56 -20.12
N VAL A 76 -4.05 5.82 -20.91
CA VAL A 76 -3.20 4.71 -20.48
C VAL A 76 -1.76 5.03 -20.92
N SER A 77 -0.77 4.70 -20.09
CA SER A 77 0.64 4.84 -20.49
C SER A 77 0.97 3.84 -21.61
N GLU A 78 1.47 4.34 -22.74
CA GLU A 78 1.80 3.51 -23.90
C GLU A 78 2.94 2.52 -23.57
N ALA A 79 2.88 1.31 -24.14
CA ALA A 79 4.01 0.37 -24.11
C ALA A 79 4.71 0.33 -25.46
N TYR A 80 6.02 0.47 -25.42
CA TYR A 80 6.88 0.52 -26.60
C TYR A 80 7.43 -0.85 -26.95
N ASP A 81 7.96 -1.59 -25.97
CA ASP A 81 8.53 -2.91 -26.24
C ASP A 81 8.63 -3.80 -24.98
N VAL A 82 8.99 -5.06 -25.20
CA VAL A 82 9.25 -6.08 -24.18
C VAL A 82 10.57 -6.78 -24.47
N GLU A 83 11.48 -6.77 -23.51
CA GLU A 83 12.80 -7.38 -23.66
C GLU A 83 13.18 -8.28 -22.49
N TRP A 84 14.13 -9.20 -22.73
CA TRP A 84 14.73 -9.98 -21.66
C TRP A 84 15.93 -9.25 -21.06
N ASN A 85 15.83 -8.88 -19.79
CA ASN A 85 16.93 -8.30 -19.06
C ASN A 85 17.84 -9.39 -18.48
N ALA A 86 19.06 -9.50 -19.02
CA ALA A 86 20.03 -10.52 -18.63
C ALA A 86 20.58 -10.35 -17.21
N GLU A 87 20.74 -9.09 -16.75
CA GLU A 87 21.26 -8.76 -15.41
C GLU A 87 20.30 -9.25 -14.33
N TYR A 88 19.02 -8.89 -14.46
CA TYR A 88 17.97 -9.28 -13.52
C TYR A 88 17.38 -10.66 -13.80
N LYS A 89 17.78 -11.28 -14.93
CA LYS A 89 17.25 -12.53 -15.47
C LYS A 89 15.73 -12.52 -15.52
N ALA A 90 15.13 -11.43 -15.96
CA ALA A 90 13.68 -11.24 -15.97
C ALA A 90 13.27 -10.44 -17.20
N TYR A 91 12.01 -10.54 -17.62
CA TYR A 91 11.52 -9.62 -18.64
C TYR A 91 11.36 -8.22 -18.08
N GLU A 92 11.48 -7.25 -18.99
CA GLU A 92 11.14 -5.86 -18.79
C GLU A 92 10.10 -5.41 -19.81
N LEU A 93 9.29 -4.43 -19.41
CA LEU A 93 8.35 -3.71 -20.27
C LEU A 93 8.81 -2.26 -20.36
N GLN A 94 9.05 -1.80 -21.58
CA GLN A 94 9.38 -0.42 -21.89
C GLN A 94 8.09 0.36 -22.13
N ALA A 95 7.96 1.51 -21.48
CA ALA A 95 6.73 2.31 -21.51
C ALA A 95 7.00 3.81 -21.46
N GLU A 96 5.97 4.56 -21.83
CA GLU A 96 5.93 6.02 -21.77
C GLU A 96 6.15 6.53 -20.33
N PRO A 97 7.08 7.49 -20.11
CA PRO A 97 7.20 8.19 -18.84
C PRO A 97 6.03 9.14 -18.66
N ILE A 98 5.34 9.02 -17.53
CA ILE A 98 4.26 9.93 -17.17
C ILE A 98 4.78 10.89 -16.09
N ASP A 99 4.88 12.17 -16.45
CA ASP A 99 5.08 13.24 -15.48
C ASP A 99 3.70 13.65 -14.93
N GLY A 100 3.29 12.96 -13.87
CA GLY A 100 2.02 13.21 -13.22
C GLY A 100 2.11 12.98 -11.73
N ARG A 101 1.07 13.39 -11.01
CA ARG A 101 0.99 13.27 -9.56
C ARG A 101 -0.13 12.35 -9.11
N THR A 102 0.01 11.74 -7.95
CA THR A 102 -1.05 10.94 -7.36
C THR A 102 -2.23 11.80 -6.92
N ALA A 103 -3.35 11.16 -6.57
CA ALA A 103 -4.50 11.86 -6.03
C ALA A 103 -4.15 12.64 -4.76
N SER A 104 -4.78 13.80 -4.59
CA SER A 104 -4.57 14.66 -3.43
C SER A 104 -5.18 14.03 -2.17
N LEU A 105 -4.44 14.07 -1.07
CA LEU A 105 -4.94 13.74 0.26
C LEU A 105 -5.88 14.86 0.72
N LYS A 106 -6.91 14.49 1.51
CA LYS A 106 -7.68 15.49 2.26
C LYS A 106 -6.87 15.89 3.50
N HIS A 107 -6.66 17.17 3.73
CA HIS A 107 -5.95 17.71 4.90
C HIS A 107 -6.44 19.13 5.24
N CYS A 108 -5.91 19.73 6.30
CA CYS A 108 -6.34 21.05 6.82
C CYS A 108 -6.07 22.24 5.89
N PHE A 109 -5.22 22.07 4.89
CA PHE A 109 -4.87 23.10 3.91
C PHE A 109 -5.44 22.79 2.52
N HIS A 110 -6.34 21.82 2.45
CA HIS A 110 -6.95 21.41 1.21
C HIS A 110 -7.93 22.48 0.74
N THR A 111 -7.82 22.87 -0.52
CA THR A 111 -8.65 23.89 -1.17
C THR A 111 -9.71 23.25 -2.08
N GLU A 112 -10.69 24.03 -2.55
CA GLU A 112 -11.68 23.52 -3.50
C GLU A 112 -11.05 23.07 -4.84
N GLU A 113 -9.97 23.73 -5.26
CA GLU A 113 -9.19 23.32 -6.44
C GLU A 113 -8.63 21.90 -6.29
N ASP A 114 -8.33 21.48 -5.05
CA ASP A 114 -7.79 20.17 -4.77
C ASP A 114 -8.85 19.06 -4.84
N ASP A 115 -10.15 19.39 -4.88
CA ASP A 115 -11.23 18.39 -4.96
C ASP A 115 -11.26 17.70 -6.33
N ALA A 116 -10.90 18.39 -7.42
CA ALA A 116 -10.75 17.79 -8.75
C ALA A 116 -9.58 16.79 -8.83
N LEU A 117 -8.62 16.92 -7.91
CA LEU A 117 -7.45 16.05 -7.77
C LEU A 117 -7.68 14.96 -6.72
N SER A 118 -8.80 15.01 -6.02
CA SER A 118 -9.05 14.14 -4.87
C SER A 118 -9.26 12.69 -5.29
N PHE A 119 -8.95 11.77 -4.36
CA PHE A 119 -9.28 10.36 -4.54
C PHE A 119 -10.79 10.13 -4.76
N HIS A 120 -11.66 10.99 -4.23
CA HIS A 120 -13.09 10.88 -4.45
C HIS A 120 -13.46 11.15 -5.91
N TYR A 121 -12.86 12.19 -6.51
CA TYR A 121 -13.02 12.47 -7.93
C TYR A 121 -12.50 11.32 -8.77
N LEU A 122 -11.26 10.88 -8.52
CA LEU A 122 -10.64 9.74 -9.22
C LEU A 122 -11.54 8.50 -9.14
N LYS A 123 -12.03 8.16 -7.94
CA LYS A 123 -12.87 6.98 -7.75
C LYS A 123 -14.17 7.05 -8.56
N ASN A 124 -14.90 8.15 -8.46
CA ASN A 124 -16.25 8.23 -9.01
C ASN A 124 -16.28 8.56 -10.51
N ASN A 125 -15.33 9.36 -10.99
CA ASN A 125 -15.31 9.83 -12.37
C ASN A 125 -14.39 9.02 -13.28
N VAL A 126 -13.44 8.27 -12.72
CA VAL A 126 -12.48 7.46 -13.50
C VAL A 126 -12.59 5.98 -13.14
N MET A 127 -12.29 5.61 -11.90
CA MET A 127 -12.14 4.19 -11.53
C MET A 127 -13.44 3.39 -11.66
N LEU A 128 -14.58 3.89 -11.16
CA LEU A 128 -15.86 3.18 -11.24
C LEU A 128 -16.39 3.08 -12.69
N PRO A 129 -16.39 4.16 -13.50
CA PRO A 129 -16.70 4.06 -14.92
C PRO A 129 -15.77 3.11 -15.68
N LEU A 130 -14.47 3.17 -15.41
CA LEU A 130 -13.48 2.28 -16.02
C LEU A 130 -13.73 0.81 -15.65
N GLN A 131 -14.02 0.51 -14.37
CA GLN A 131 -14.41 -0.84 -13.94
C GLN A 131 -15.64 -1.35 -14.71
N LYS A 132 -16.63 -0.48 -14.98
CA LYS A 132 -17.80 -0.84 -15.78
C LYS A 132 -17.39 -1.19 -17.21
N LYS A 133 -16.61 -0.34 -17.88
CA LYS A 133 -16.13 -0.57 -19.25
C LYS A 133 -15.25 -1.81 -19.38
N LEU A 134 -14.35 -2.06 -18.43
CA LEU A 134 -13.52 -3.27 -18.40
C LEU A 134 -14.37 -4.54 -18.29
N LYS A 135 -15.40 -4.53 -17.43
CA LYS A 135 -16.33 -5.65 -17.31
C LYS A 135 -17.14 -5.85 -18.60
N GLU A 136 -17.61 -4.79 -19.22
CA GLU A 136 -18.40 -4.82 -20.47
C GLU A 136 -17.57 -5.37 -21.63
N SER A 137 -16.31 -4.97 -21.74
CA SER A 137 -15.39 -5.36 -22.83
C SER A 137 -14.62 -6.66 -22.55
N GLY A 138 -14.74 -7.28 -21.37
CA GLY A 138 -14.16 -8.59 -21.10
C GLY A 138 -12.76 -8.60 -20.48
N PHE A 139 -12.23 -7.45 -20.03
CA PHE A 139 -11.00 -7.36 -19.25
C PHE A 139 -11.22 -7.72 -17.78
N ASP A 140 -11.80 -8.90 -17.51
CA ASP A 140 -12.21 -9.36 -16.18
C ASP A 140 -11.08 -9.24 -15.14
N GLY A 141 -9.86 -9.57 -15.55
CA GLY A 141 -8.69 -9.55 -14.70
C GLY A 141 -8.20 -8.17 -14.27
N LEU A 142 -8.45 -7.16 -15.11
CA LEU A 142 -7.95 -5.80 -14.90
C LEU A 142 -8.88 -4.92 -14.07
N VAL A 143 -10.10 -5.38 -13.80
CA VAL A 143 -11.05 -4.68 -12.91
C VAL A 143 -10.44 -4.49 -11.51
N TRP A 144 -9.57 -5.40 -11.08
CA TRP A 144 -8.78 -5.29 -9.85
C TRP A 144 -7.76 -4.15 -9.89
N GLN A 145 -7.09 -3.95 -11.03
CA GLN A 145 -6.14 -2.85 -11.24
C GLN A 145 -6.83 -1.49 -11.39
N ALA A 146 -8.13 -1.49 -11.73
CA ALA A 146 -8.99 -0.31 -11.67
C ALA A 146 -9.64 -0.11 -10.28
N GLY A 147 -9.26 -0.90 -9.28
CA GLY A 147 -9.59 -0.69 -7.86
C GLY A 147 -10.87 -1.31 -7.33
N MET A 148 -11.46 -2.30 -8.03
CA MET A 148 -12.57 -3.06 -7.47
C MET A 148 -12.09 -3.91 -6.27
N GLY A 149 -12.30 -3.40 -5.06
CA GLY A 149 -11.87 -4.05 -3.82
C GLY A 149 -10.36 -3.98 -3.55
N ASN A 150 -9.55 -3.45 -4.46
CA ASN A 150 -8.11 -3.28 -4.28
C ASN A 150 -7.76 -1.82 -3.92
N PRO A 151 -7.43 -1.51 -2.66
CA PRO A 151 -7.10 -0.14 -2.28
C PRO A 151 -5.77 0.36 -2.87
N VAL A 152 -4.87 -0.54 -3.27
CA VAL A 152 -3.55 -0.17 -3.82
C VAL A 152 -3.66 0.34 -5.25
N ALA A 153 -4.74 0.02 -5.95
CA ALA A 153 -4.98 0.45 -7.33
C ALA A 153 -5.07 1.98 -7.50
N ALA A 154 -5.31 2.74 -6.42
CA ALA A 154 -5.31 4.21 -6.50
C ALA A 154 -3.97 4.76 -7.03
N ASN A 155 -2.86 4.11 -6.66
CA ASN A 155 -1.51 4.50 -7.06
C ASN A 155 -1.21 4.26 -8.54
N ASN A 156 -2.07 3.49 -9.21
CA ASN A 156 -1.95 3.22 -10.63
C ASN A 156 -2.48 4.40 -11.45
N PHE A 157 -3.03 5.45 -10.84
CA PHE A 157 -3.53 6.61 -11.56
C PHE A 157 -2.72 7.85 -11.22
N LEU A 158 -2.15 8.46 -12.25
CA LEU A 158 -1.44 9.73 -12.16
C LEU A 158 -2.26 10.82 -12.85
N ARG A 159 -2.37 11.97 -12.21
CA ARG A 159 -3.01 13.17 -12.76
C ARG A 159 -1.95 14.02 -13.46
N THR A 160 -2.14 14.25 -14.75
CA THR A 160 -1.40 15.25 -15.54
C THR A 160 -2.13 16.60 -15.48
N GLU A 161 -1.81 17.56 -16.35
CA GLU A 161 -2.56 18.83 -16.41
C GLU A 161 -4.01 18.61 -16.89
N SER A 162 -4.22 17.73 -17.88
CA SER A 162 -5.49 17.59 -18.60
C SER A 162 -6.24 16.27 -18.36
N SER A 163 -5.52 15.18 -18.08
CA SER A 163 -6.11 13.84 -17.92
C SER A 163 -5.69 13.08 -16.66
N TRP A 164 -6.38 11.97 -16.38
CA TRP A 164 -5.89 10.91 -15.50
C TRP A 164 -5.27 9.80 -16.35
N VAL A 165 -4.00 9.48 -16.12
CA VAL A 165 -3.28 8.42 -16.83
C VAL A 165 -3.21 7.18 -15.94
N TRP A 166 -3.72 6.07 -16.46
CA TRP A 166 -3.63 4.75 -15.85
C TRP A 166 -2.30 4.09 -16.21
N ILE A 167 -1.46 3.89 -15.21
CA ILE A 167 -0.18 3.22 -15.27
C ILE A 167 -0.28 1.83 -14.59
N ASP A 168 0.71 0.97 -14.83
CA ASP A 168 0.80 -0.36 -14.18
C ASP A 168 -0.47 -1.22 -14.35
N LEU A 169 -0.67 -1.71 -15.58
CA LEU A 169 -1.75 -2.64 -15.92
C LEU A 169 -1.36 -4.11 -15.69
N GLU A 170 -0.23 -4.35 -15.02
CA GLU A 170 0.35 -5.69 -14.84
C GLU A 170 0.26 -6.13 -13.38
N SER A 171 -0.66 -7.03 -13.09
CA SER A 171 -0.88 -7.47 -11.72
C SER A 171 0.35 -8.17 -11.13
N GLY A 172 0.71 -7.81 -9.90
CA GLY A 172 1.74 -8.53 -9.14
C GLY A 172 1.23 -9.79 -8.45
N VAL A 173 -0.09 -9.91 -8.25
CA VAL A 173 -0.76 -11.02 -7.54
C VAL A 173 -2.17 -11.24 -8.10
N PRO A 174 -2.75 -12.45 -8.00
CA PRO A 174 -4.16 -12.69 -8.32
C PRO A 174 -5.10 -11.92 -7.39
N ALA A 175 -6.30 -11.61 -7.90
CA ALA A 175 -7.31 -10.79 -7.23
C ALA A 175 -8.04 -11.56 -6.10
N LEU A 176 -7.34 -11.82 -4.99
CA LEU A 176 -7.77 -12.80 -3.97
C LEU A 176 -8.08 -12.22 -2.60
N ILE A 177 -7.62 -11.01 -2.30
CA ILE A 177 -7.75 -10.42 -0.96
C ILE A 177 -8.24 -8.97 -1.08
N PRO A 178 -9.44 -8.72 -1.65
CA PRO A 178 -9.99 -7.38 -1.65
C PRO A 178 -10.23 -6.93 -0.21
N LEU A 179 -10.02 -5.64 0.06
CA LEU A 179 -10.33 -5.03 1.36
C LEU A 179 -11.83 -5.15 1.66
N ASN A 180 -12.67 -4.99 0.64
CA ASN A 180 -14.09 -5.32 0.71
C ASN A 180 -14.29 -6.78 0.27
N PRO A 181 -14.71 -7.70 1.15
CA PRO A 181 -14.92 -9.10 0.77
C PRO A 181 -16.05 -9.29 -0.25
N LEU A 182 -16.96 -8.34 -0.41
CA LEU A 182 -18.10 -8.49 -1.33
C LEU A 182 -17.65 -8.74 -2.80
N PRO A 183 -16.76 -7.92 -3.41
CA PRO A 183 -16.15 -8.23 -4.71
C PRO A 183 -15.52 -9.62 -4.84
N LEU A 184 -14.98 -10.20 -3.76
CA LEU A 184 -14.42 -11.55 -3.80
C LEU A 184 -15.50 -12.56 -4.20
N PHE A 185 -16.65 -12.50 -3.53
CA PHE A 185 -17.74 -13.46 -3.74
C PHE A 185 -18.62 -13.12 -4.94
N THR A 186 -18.82 -11.84 -5.24
CA THR A 186 -19.74 -11.41 -6.32
C THR A 186 -19.07 -11.33 -7.68
N PHE A 187 -17.75 -11.21 -7.74
CA PHE A 187 -17.03 -11.02 -9.00
C PHE A 187 -15.84 -11.98 -9.14
N TYR A 188 -14.86 -11.92 -8.24
CA TYR A 188 -13.58 -12.61 -8.44
C TYR A 188 -13.69 -14.13 -8.41
N LEU A 189 -14.41 -14.71 -7.45
CA LEU A 189 -14.62 -16.16 -7.38
C LEU A 189 -15.45 -16.67 -8.57
N PRO A 190 -16.64 -16.11 -8.91
CA PRO A 190 -17.39 -16.53 -10.09
C PRO A 190 -16.56 -16.45 -11.39
N LYS A 191 -15.78 -15.39 -11.58
CA LYS A 191 -14.89 -15.25 -12.74
C LYS A 191 -13.75 -16.25 -12.70
N SER A 192 -13.16 -16.53 -11.54
CA SER A 192 -12.15 -17.58 -11.39
C SER A 192 -12.69 -18.95 -11.80
N PHE A 193 -13.93 -19.28 -11.42
CA PHE A 193 -14.60 -20.52 -11.86
C PHE A 193 -14.83 -20.55 -13.36
N ARG A 194 -15.32 -19.46 -13.95
CA ARG A 194 -15.52 -19.34 -15.41
C ARG A 194 -14.22 -19.53 -16.19
N HIS A 195 -13.13 -18.93 -15.72
CA HIS A 195 -11.79 -19.06 -16.33
C HIS A 195 -11.06 -20.36 -15.94
N ARG A 196 -11.62 -21.13 -15.00
CA ARG A 196 -11.04 -22.37 -14.44
C ARG A 196 -9.65 -22.18 -13.82
N ARG A 197 -9.39 -21.01 -13.24
CA ARG A 197 -8.13 -20.63 -12.56
C ARG A 197 -8.35 -19.43 -11.66
N ALA A 198 -7.43 -19.18 -10.72
CA ALA A 198 -7.45 -17.93 -9.96
C ALA A 198 -7.39 -16.74 -10.92
N LEU A 199 -8.33 -15.81 -10.77
CA LEU A 199 -8.41 -14.62 -11.63
C LEU A 199 -7.14 -13.78 -11.44
N PHE A 200 -6.41 -13.65 -12.53
CA PHE A 200 -5.27 -12.77 -12.65
C PHE A 200 -5.60 -11.78 -13.77
N ASP A 201 -4.63 -11.43 -14.59
CA ASP A 201 -4.71 -10.52 -15.72
C ASP A 201 -5.47 -11.08 -16.95
N ASP A 202 -6.52 -11.85 -16.70
CA ASP A 202 -7.32 -12.57 -17.70
C ASP A 202 -8.21 -11.65 -18.55
N VAL A 203 -8.26 -11.92 -19.86
CA VAL A 203 -9.17 -11.26 -20.82
C VAL A 203 -10.04 -12.31 -21.50
N ASP A 204 -11.36 -12.10 -21.46
CA ASP A 204 -12.35 -12.87 -22.20
C ASP A 204 -12.41 -12.36 -23.65
N ILE A 205 -11.60 -12.97 -24.53
CA ILE A 205 -11.45 -12.55 -25.93
C ILE A 205 -12.78 -12.59 -26.69
N ASN A 206 -13.61 -13.62 -26.45
CA ASN A 206 -14.90 -13.73 -27.11
C ASN A 206 -15.78 -12.55 -26.72
N LYS A 207 -15.81 -12.19 -25.43
CA LYS A 207 -16.55 -11.02 -24.96
C LYS A 207 -15.99 -9.71 -25.52
N LEU A 208 -14.67 -9.59 -25.65
CA LEU A 208 -14.03 -8.42 -26.27
C LEU A 208 -14.41 -8.28 -27.75
N GLN A 209 -14.41 -9.37 -28.50
CA GLN A 209 -14.83 -9.39 -29.91
C GLN A 209 -16.31 -9.03 -30.05
N THR A 210 -17.20 -9.61 -29.22
CA THR A 210 -18.62 -9.23 -29.20
C THR A 210 -18.79 -7.75 -28.85
N TYR A 211 -18.01 -7.23 -27.89
CA TYR A 211 -18.04 -5.81 -27.54
C TYR A 211 -17.68 -4.92 -28.74
N LEU A 212 -16.62 -5.25 -29.49
CA LEU A 212 -16.26 -4.50 -30.69
C LEU A 212 -17.35 -4.56 -31.76
N GLN A 213 -17.94 -5.73 -32.00
CA GLN A 213 -19.02 -5.91 -32.96
C GLN A 213 -20.26 -5.07 -32.58
N SER A 214 -20.66 -5.10 -31.30
CA SER A 214 -21.82 -4.33 -30.81
C SER A 214 -21.59 -2.81 -30.84
N ASN A 215 -20.34 -2.34 -30.91
CA ASN A 215 -20.01 -0.91 -30.97
C ASN A 215 -19.37 -0.52 -32.31
N HIS A 216 -19.50 -1.36 -33.35
CA HIS A 216 -18.73 -1.23 -34.60
C HIS A 216 -18.92 0.13 -35.28
N GLU A 217 -20.16 0.62 -35.39
CA GLU A 217 -20.45 1.92 -36.00
C GLU A 217 -19.78 3.08 -35.26
N GLN A 218 -19.83 3.07 -33.92
CA GLN A 218 -19.22 4.10 -33.08
C GLN A 218 -17.69 4.02 -33.10
N LEU A 219 -17.14 2.81 -33.22
CA LEU A 219 -15.70 2.60 -33.31
C LEU A 219 -15.16 3.02 -34.68
N ASN A 220 -15.87 2.74 -35.77
CA ASN A 220 -15.47 3.17 -37.12
C ASN A 220 -15.58 4.69 -37.32
N SER A 221 -16.50 5.36 -36.63
CA SER A 221 -16.57 6.83 -36.67
C SER A 221 -15.49 7.49 -35.83
N PHE A 222 -14.97 6.78 -34.81
CA PHE A 222 -13.94 7.29 -33.91
C PHE A 222 -12.51 6.98 -34.39
N PHE A 223 -12.26 5.77 -34.88
CA PHE A 223 -10.95 5.32 -35.35
C PHE A 223 -10.80 5.48 -36.85
N SER A 224 -9.57 5.74 -37.31
CA SER A 224 -9.25 5.52 -38.73
C SER A 224 -9.38 4.03 -39.07
N GLU A 225 -9.60 3.71 -40.35
CA GLU A 225 -9.64 2.32 -40.82
C GLU A 225 -8.36 1.55 -40.45
N SER A 226 -7.21 2.24 -40.51
CA SER A 226 -5.92 1.67 -40.13
C SER A 226 -5.81 1.38 -38.62
N ASP A 227 -6.32 2.26 -37.77
CA ASP A 227 -6.28 2.08 -36.31
C ASP A 227 -7.22 0.96 -35.85
N PHE A 228 -8.41 0.88 -36.46
CA PHE A 228 -9.36 -0.18 -36.17
C PHE A 228 -8.83 -1.55 -36.60
N SER A 229 -8.23 -1.64 -37.79
CA SER A 229 -7.57 -2.86 -38.27
C SER A 229 -6.40 -3.27 -37.34
N SER A 230 -5.58 -2.29 -36.91
CA SER A 230 -4.51 -2.51 -35.95
C SER A 230 -5.04 -3.05 -34.61
N LEU A 231 -6.12 -2.48 -34.08
CA LEU A 231 -6.78 -2.94 -32.86
C LEU A 231 -7.25 -4.40 -32.97
N GLN A 232 -7.88 -4.77 -34.09
CA GLN A 232 -8.31 -6.15 -34.33
C GLN A 232 -7.13 -7.12 -34.35
N LYS A 233 -6.05 -6.77 -35.07
CA LYS A 233 -4.83 -7.58 -35.13
C LYS A 233 -4.18 -7.77 -33.75
N GLU A 234 -4.12 -6.73 -32.93
CA GLU A 234 -3.61 -6.82 -31.55
C GLU A 234 -4.45 -7.76 -30.68
N ILE A 235 -5.77 -7.78 -30.87
CA ILE A 235 -6.68 -8.68 -30.13
C ILE A 235 -6.48 -10.14 -30.56
N GLU A 236 -6.29 -10.39 -31.85
CA GLU A 236 -5.96 -11.72 -32.36
C GLU A 236 -4.60 -12.21 -31.82
N GLU A 237 -3.58 -11.35 -31.84
CA GLU A 237 -2.28 -11.66 -31.26
C GLU A 237 -2.43 -11.92 -29.75
N LEU A 238 -3.22 -11.12 -29.03
CA LEU A 238 -3.46 -11.29 -27.61
C LEU A 238 -4.10 -12.66 -27.33
N GLN A 239 -5.06 -13.08 -28.16
CA GLN A 239 -5.69 -14.40 -28.05
C GLN A 239 -4.65 -15.52 -28.20
N GLN A 240 -3.80 -15.44 -29.23
CA GLN A 240 -2.76 -16.43 -29.48
C GLN A 240 -1.78 -16.52 -28.30
N GLN A 241 -1.22 -15.38 -27.87
CA GLN A 241 -0.27 -15.31 -26.75
C GLN A 241 -0.91 -15.79 -25.43
N GLN A 242 -2.16 -15.39 -25.17
CA GLN A 242 -2.87 -15.81 -23.97
C GLN A 242 -3.10 -17.33 -23.98
N ASN A 243 -3.45 -17.92 -25.12
CA ASN A 243 -3.63 -19.36 -25.22
C ASN A 243 -2.31 -20.11 -24.94
N LEU A 244 -1.19 -19.67 -25.51
CA LEU A 244 0.13 -20.28 -25.28
C LEU A 244 0.54 -20.21 -23.80
N TRP A 245 0.41 -19.04 -23.18
CA TRP A 245 0.72 -18.87 -21.77
C TRP A 245 -0.20 -19.72 -20.88
N ARG A 246 -1.51 -19.62 -21.09
CA ARG A 246 -2.51 -20.17 -20.18
C ARG A 246 -2.67 -21.69 -20.28
N ASN A 247 -2.41 -22.27 -21.45
CA ASN A 247 -2.44 -23.73 -21.65
C ASN A 247 -1.16 -24.44 -21.16
N THR A 248 -0.13 -23.69 -20.76
CA THR A 248 1.09 -24.29 -20.19
C THR A 248 0.78 -24.97 -18.86
N LYS A 249 1.05 -26.28 -18.75
CA LYS A 249 0.82 -27.06 -17.53
C LYS A 249 1.69 -26.59 -16.36
N ARG A 250 1.18 -26.70 -15.13
CA ARG A 250 1.86 -26.28 -13.88
C ARG A 250 3.34 -26.70 -13.79
N ILE A 251 3.65 -27.96 -14.09
CA ILE A 251 5.03 -28.46 -14.02
C ILE A 251 5.95 -27.83 -15.07
N HIS A 252 5.45 -27.59 -16.28
CA HIS A 252 6.22 -26.95 -17.34
C HIS A 252 6.57 -25.52 -16.94
N ARG A 253 5.64 -24.80 -16.29
CA ARG A 253 5.90 -23.46 -15.73
C ARG A 253 7.05 -23.49 -14.71
N ALA A 254 7.00 -24.44 -13.77
CA ALA A 254 8.02 -24.58 -12.75
C ALA A 254 9.42 -24.88 -13.34
N LEU A 255 9.47 -25.77 -14.32
CA LEU A 255 10.70 -26.16 -15.00
C LEU A 255 11.28 -25.04 -15.87
N THR A 256 10.45 -24.39 -16.69
CA THR A 256 10.87 -23.24 -17.50
C THR A 256 11.38 -22.10 -16.63
N TYR A 257 10.70 -21.80 -15.52
CA TYR A 257 11.18 -20.83 -14.54
C TYR A 257 12.55 -21.23 -13.96
N ALA A 258 12.71 -22.49 -13.52
CA ALA A 258 13.96 -22.95 -12.94
C ALA A 258 15.11 -22.86 -13.95
N HIS A 259 14.87 -23.22 -15.21
CA HIS A 259 15.83 -23.14 -16.30
C HIS A 259 16.20 -21.68 -16.62
N LYS A 260 15.22 -20.79 -16.82
CA LYS A 260 15.45 -19.35 -17.07
C LYS A 260 16.20 -18.65 -15.93
N LYS A 261 16.12 -19.17 -14.70
CA LYS A 261 16.88 -18.67 -13.55
C LYS A 261 18.21 -19.40 -13.34
N ASN A 262 18.64 -20.24 -14.29
CA ASN A 262 19.85 -21.06 -14.25
C ASN A 262 19.94 -21.96 -13.00
N LYS A 263 18.80 -22.41 -12.48
CA LYS A 263 18.74 -23.36 -11.34
C LYS A 263 18.85 -24.82 -11.80
N ILE A 264 18.58 -25.05 -13.08
CA ILE A 264 18.77 -26.31 -13.78
C ILE A 264 19.36 -26.02 -15.16
N ASN A 265 20.16 -26.95 -15.67
CA ASN A 265 20.70 -26.90 -17.04
C ASN A 265 19.75 -27.62 -18.03
N ASP A 266 20.12 -27.65 -19.31
CA ASP A 266 19.31 -28.25 -20.38
C ASP A 266 19.10 -29.76 -20.20
N GLU A 267 20.13 -30.48 -19.74
CA GLU A 267 20.05 -31.92 -19.45
C GLU A 267 19.05 -32.22 -18.33
N GLN A 268 19.13 -31.46 -17.23
CA GLN A 268 18.20 -31.57 -16.11
C GLN A 268 16.78 -31.20 -16.52
N LEU A 269 16.62 -30.19 -17.38
CA LEU A 269 15.31 -29.82 -17.93
C LEU A 269 14.71 -30.98 -18.73
N ALA A 270 15.48 -31.61 -19.61
CA ALA A 270 15.04 -32.78 -20.39
C ALA A 270 14.70 -33.96 -19.46
N PHE A 271 15.56 -34.22 -18.46
CA PHE A 271 15.33 -35.26 -17.46
C PHE A 271 14.02 -35.08 -16.69
N TYR A 272 13.77 -33.89 -16.12
CA TYR A 272 12.55 -33.63 -15.36
C TYR A 272 11.29 -33.51 -16.23
N LYS A 273 11.43 -33.16 -17.52
CA LYS A 273 10.32 -33.26 -18.48
C LYS A 273 9.89 -34.72 -18.67
N ARG A 274 10.84 -35.65 -18.72
CA ARG A 274 10.56 -37.11 -18.81
C ARG A 274 10.05 -37.68 -17.48
N PHE A 275 10.63 -37.27 -16.36
CA PHE A 275 10.32 -37.80 -15.02
C PHE A 275 9.76 -36.72 -14.09
N SER A 276 8.54 -36.27 -14.40
CA SER A 276 7.87 -35.14 -13.75
C SER A 276 7.67 -35.29 -12.23
N PHE A 277 7.47 -36.51 -11.73
CA PHE A 277 7.28 -36.77 -10.31
C PHE A 277 8.54 -36.48 -9.46
N LEU A 278 9.74 -36.68 -10.05
CA LEU A 278 11.01 -36.40 -9.36
C LEU A 278 11.20 -34.90 -9.11
N TRP A 279 10.66 -34.05 -9.99
CA TRP A 279 10.66 -32.61 -9.76
C TRP A 279 9.87 -32.22 -8.51
N TYR A 280 8.67 -32.79 -8.33
CA TYR A 280 7.87 -32.55 -7.14
C TYR A 280 8.55 -33.07 -5.87
N GLY A 281 9.16 -34.26 -5.91
CA GLY A 281 9.94 -34.80 -4.80
C GLY A 281 11.10 -33.87 -4.39
N ARG A 282 11.85 -33.35 -5.38
CA ARG A 282 12.92 -32.37 -5.16
C ARG A 282 12.40 -31.09 -4.49
N GLU A 283 11.28 -30.54 -4.95
CA GLU A 283 10.71 -29.31 -4.39
C GLU A 283 10.19 -29.50 -2.97
N ILE A 284 9.55 -30.64 -2.67
CA ILE A 284 9.13 -31.00 -1.31
C ILE A 284 10.34 -31.08 -0.38
N PHE A 285 11.38 -31.81 -0.79
CA PHE A 285 12.60 -31.94 0.01
C PHE A 285 13.27 -30.59 0.26
N ARG A 286 13.32 -29.72 -0.76
CA ARG A 286 13.85 -28.35 -0.63
C ARG A 286 13.07 -27.53 0.40
N ILE A 287 11.75 -27.61 0.40
CA ILE A 287 10.89 -26.89 1.36
C ILE A 287 11.10 -27.45 2.78
N LEU A 288 11.10 -28.77 2.95
CA LEU A 288 11.35 -29.41 4.24
C LEU A 288 12.70 -29.01 4.82
N TRP A 289 13.75 -29.04 3.99
CA TRP A 289 15.08 -28.61 4.38
C TRP A 289 15.12 -27.14 4.83
N LEU A 290 14.44 -26.24 4.11
CA LEU A 290 14.35 -24.83 4.48
C LEU A 290 13.60 -24.63 5.82
N VAL A 291 12.55 -25.40 6.08
CA VAL A 291 11.82 -25.35 7.36
C VAL A 291 12.72 -25.83 8.50
N ILE A 292 13.42 -26.95 8.33
CA ILE A 292 14.36 -27.50 9.32
C ILE A 292 15.46 -26.48 9.63
N GLN A 293 16.11 -25.92 8.59
CA GLN A 293 17.12 -24.89 8.78
C GLN A 293 16.56 -23.66 9.50
N THR A 294 15.35 -23.22 9.13
CA THR A 294 14.73 -22.06 9.77
C THR A 294 14.48 -22.34 11.25
N LEU A 295 13.87 -23.47 11.61
CA LEU A 295 13.62 -23.84 13.01
C LEU A 295 14.90 -23.97 13.82
N PHE A 296 15.97 -24.53 13.24
CA PHE A 296 17.24 -24.71 13.94
C PHE A 296 18.02 -23.40 14.14
N PHE A 297 18.02 -22.50 13.15
CA PHE A 297 18.77 -21.24 13.20
C PHE A 297 17.98 -20.05 13.75
N LEU A 298 16.65 -20.12 13.83
CA LEU A 298 15.82 -19.03 14.34
C LEU A 298 16.14 -18.66 15.79
N PRO A 299 16.32 -19.59 16.75
CA PRO A 299 16.72 -19.25 18.12
C PRO A 299 18.04 -18.49 18.15
N LYS A 300 19.05 -18.96 17.41
CA LYS A 300 20.36 -18.29 17.32
C LYS A 300 20.24 -16.89 16.71
N LYS A 301 19.41 -16.70 15.67
CA LYS A 301 19.14 -15.38 15.09
C LYS A 301 18.44 -14.45 16.06
N ILE A 302 17.46 -14.94 16.83
CA ILE A 302 16.76 -14.15 17.86
C ILE A 302 17.75 -13.72 18.95
N VAL A 303 18.57 -14.64 19.46
CA VAL A 303 19.59 -14.33 20.47
C VAL A 303 20.62 -13.33 19.93
N GLN A 304 21.13 -13.50 18.71
CA GLN A 304 22.05 -12.54 18.09
C GLN A 304 21.39 -11.17 17.86
N MET A 305 20.11 -11.14 17.47
CA MET A 305 19.36 -9.90 17.31
C MET A 305 19.18 -9.17 18.65
N LEU A 306 18.89 -9.91 19.73
CA LEU A 306 18.79 -9.37 21.09
C LEU A 306 20.14 -8.87 21.61
N MET A 307 21.23 -9.61 21.41
CA MET A 307 22.58 -9.22 21.85
C MET A 307 23.14 -8.03 21.07
N ARG A 308 22.80 -7.88 19.79
CA ARG A 308 23.21 -6.74 18.96
C ARG A 308 22.35 -5.50 19.17
N PHE A 309 21.27 -5.59 19.94
CA PHE A 309 20.41 -4.44 20.20
C PHE A 309 21.11 -3.57 21.26
N PRO A 310 21.48 -2.31 20.96
CA PRO A 310 22.14 -1.42 21.91
C PRO A 310 21.10 -0.92 22.93
N LEU A 311 20.68 -1.83 23.80
CA LEU A 311 19.65 -1.62 24.82
C LEU A 311 20.00 -0.43 25.73
N PRO A 312 21.25 -0.27 26.23
CA PRO A 312 21.60 0.84 27.11
C PRO A 312 21.43 2.21 26.45
N GLU A 313 21.86 2.38 25.20
CA GLU A 313 21.70 3.65 24.50
C GLU A 313 20.23 3.98 24.18
N LYS A 314 19.46 2.97 23.78
CA LYS A 314 18.04 3.15 23.47
C LYS A 314 17.25 3.47 24.74
N ILE A 315 17.57 2.83 25.87
CA ILE A 315 17.01 3.17 27.18
C ILE A 315 17.40 4.59 27.58
N LYS A 316 18.68 4.99 27.46
CA LYS A 316 19.11 6.39 27.73
C LYS A 316 18.34 7.40 26.88
N LYS A 317 18.15 7.12 25.58
CA LYS A 317 17.37 7.96 24.67
C LYS A 317 15.88 8.00 25.04
N ALA A 318 15.31 6.87 25.50
CA ALA A 318 13.92 6.79 25.96
C ALA A 318 13.71 7.56 27.28
N ILE A 319 14.62 7.40 28.26
CA ILE A 319 14.63 8.18 29.51
C ILE A 319 14.75 9.67 29.18
N LYS A 320 15.71 10.07 28.34
CA LYS A 320 15.86 11.46 27.92
C LYS A 320 14.59 11.98 27.22
N PHE A 321 13.90 11.14 26.45
CA PHE A 321 12.61 11.48 25.86
C PHE A 321 11.53 11.68 26.93
N VAL A 322 11.40 10.81 27.93
CA VAL A 322 10.39 10.95 28.99
C VAL A 322 10.65 12.14 29.91
N PHE A 323 11.91 12.45 30.24
CA PHE A 323 12.24 13.44 31.26
C PHE A 323 12.70 14.81 30.74
N SER A 324 13.22 14.92 29.50
CA SER A 324 13.73 16.19 28.97
C SER A 324 12.78 16.85 27.97
N GLN A 325 12.16 17.96 28.36
CA GLN A 325 11.29 18.76 27.48
C GLN A 325 12.02 19.27 26.23
N LYS A 326 13.19 19.92 26.40
CA LYS A 326 14.01 20.42 25.28
C LYS A 326 14.36 19.33 24.26
N TYR A 327 14.66 18.12 24.73
CA TYR A 327 14.94 16.99 23.84
C TYR A 327 13.70 16.52 23.08
N ARG A 328 12.53 16.48 23.75
CA ARG A 328 11.26 16.16 23.07
C ARG A 328 10.89 17.20 22.03
N GLU A 329 11.05 18.49 22.34
CA GLU A 329 10.76 19.58 21.41
C GLU A 329 11.65 19.51 20.17
N GLN A 330 12.95 19.28 20.34
CA GLN A 330 13.86 19.09 19.21
C GLN A 330 13.48 17.88 18.35
N LYS A 331 13.08 16.77 18.98
CA LYS A 331 12.63 15.56 18.27
C LYS A 331 11.30 15.76 17.55
N ALA A 332 10.35 16.47 18.18
CA ALA A 332 9.07 16.82 17.59
C ALA A 332 9.26 17.70 16.36
N ARG A 333 10.05 18.78 16.45
CA ARG A 333 10.39 19.65 15.31
C ARG A 333 11.04 18.88 14.17
N SER A 334 12.06 18.07 14.47
CA SER A 334 12.73 17.24 13.45
C SER A 334 11.79 16.23 12.79
N TYR A 335 10.84 15.68 13.56
CA TYR A 335 9.81 14.79 13.03
C TYR A 335 8.86 15.53 12.09
N VAL A 336 8.31 16.68 12.50
CA VAL A 336 7.39 17.46 11.67
C VAL A 336 8.08 17.93 10.39
N GLN A 337 9.29 18.47 10.46
CA GLN A 337 10.08 18.86 9.27
C GLN A 337 10.24 17.71 8.27
N LYS A 338 10.55 16.50 8.76
CA LYS A 338 10.64 15.31 7.89
C LYS A 338 9.30 14.94 7.29
N SER A 339 8.22 15.03 8.05
CA SER A 339 6.86 14.76 7.56
C SER A 339 6.42 15.80 6.51
N VAL A 340 6.64 17.10 6.75
CA VAL A 340 6.34 18.18 5.80
C VAL A 340 7.13 17.97 4.50
N LYS A 341 8.44 17.72 4.60
CA LYS A 341 9.29 17.43 3.43
C LYS A 341 8.80 16.21 2.65
N ARG A 342 8.39 15.14 3.34
CA ARG A 342 7.83 13.94 2.70
C ARG A 342 6.55 14.25 1.92
N TRP A 343 5.63 15.01 2.53
CA TRP A 343 4.38 15.41 1.86
C TRP A 343 4.65 16.35 0.68
N GLN A 344 5.60 17.28 0.81
CA GLN A 344 6.04 18.15 -0.28
C GLN A 344 6.65 17.36 -1.45
N GLN A 345 7.53 16.39 -1.16
CA GLN A 345 8.12 15.50 -2.18
C GLN A 345 7.07 14.69 -2.94
N ARG A 346 5.98 14.33 -2.26
CA ARG A 346 4.82 13.65 -2.86
C ARG A 346 3.81 14.62 -3.50
N GLN A 347 4.13 15.92 -3.56
CA GLN A 347 3.25 16.98 -4.07
C GLN A 347 1.88 17.05 -3.37
N GLN A 348 1.82 16.60 -2.11
CA GLN A 348 0.62 16.63 -1.27
C GLN A 348 0.47 17.97 -0.52
N LEU A 349 1.51 18.81 -0.53
CA LEU A 349 1.48 20.17 0.02
C LEU A 349 2.01 21.16 -1.01
N ARG A 350 1.36 22.32 -1.13
CA ARG A 350 1.82 23.43 -1.95
C ARG A 350 3.03 24.12 -1.28
N PRO A 351 3.98 24.69 -2.03
CA PRO A 351 5.15 25.37 -1.46
C PRO A 351 4.78 26.47 -0.44
N GLN A 352 3.72 27.24 -0.71
CA GLN A 352 3.21 28.28 0.20
C GLN A 352 2.75 27.70 1.55
N THR A 353 2.10 26.52 1.53
CA THR A 353 1.66 25.82 2.75
C THR A 353 2.85 25.30 3.55
N VAL A 354 3.89 24.83 2.86
CA VAL A 354 5.14 24.39 3.51
C VAL A 354 5.79 25.55 4.26
N GLN A 355 5.91 26.72 3.61
CA GLN A 355 6.47 27.92 4.24
C GLN A 355 5.66 28.33 5.47
N LYS A 356 4.32 28.36 5.36
CA LYS A 356 3.43 28.67 6.50
C LYS A 356 3.64 27.71 7.68
N LEU A 357 3.73 26.40 7.40
CA LEU A 357 4.01 25.40 8.44
C LEU A 357 5.39 25.58 9.08
N GLU A 358 6.40 25.98 8.30
CA GLU A 358 7.74 26.25 8.79
C GLU A 358 7.80 27.48 9.70
N GLU A 359 7.07 28.54 9.34
CA GLU A 359 6.92 29.75 10.15
C GLU A 359 6.17 29.46 11.47
N GLU A 360 5.04 28.75 11.42
CA GLU A 360 4.25 28.38 12.61
C GLU A 360 5.04 27.46 13.56
N MET A 361 5.87 26.53 13.04
CA MET A 361 6.76 25.71 13.87
C MET A 361 7.82 26.54 14.62
N GLY A 362 8.21 27.70 14.09
CA GLY A 362 9.14 28.63 14.72
C GLY A 362 8.59 29.25 16.00
N GLN A 363 7.26 29.39 16.10
CA GLN A 363 6.57 30.14 17.17
C GLN A 363 6.30 29.34 18.47
N GLY A 364 6.70 28.07 18.54
CA GLY A 364 6.95 27.38 19.82
C GLY A 364 5.84 26.51 20.43
N ASP A 365 4.56 26.73 20.12
CA ASP A 365 3.46 26.06 20.85
C ASP A 365 3.05 24.67 20.31
N ALA A 366 3.22 24.43 19.01
CA ALA A 366 2.78 23.18 18.38
C ALA A 366 3.52 21.90 18.88
N SER A 367 4.65 22.09 19.57
CA SER A 367 5.49 21.00 20.06
C SER A 367 4.85 20.21 21.21
N ALA A 368 4.14 20.87 22.14
CA ALA A 368 3.68 20.26 23.39
C ALA A 368 2.84 18.99 23.16
N PHE A 369 1.97 18.98 22.14
CA PHE A 369 1.05 17.88 21.89
C PHE A 369 1.72 16.61 21.32
N ILE A 370 2.68 16.75 20.40
CA ILE A 370 3.46 15.59 19.89
C ILE A 370 4.24 14.94 21.02
N THR A 371 4.83 15.78 21.87
CA THR A 371 5.67 15.30 22.96
C THR A 371 4.87 14.43 23.93
N ASP A 372 3.62 14.79 24.20
CA ASP A 372 2.75 14.03 25.11
C ASP A 372 2.23 12.73 24.52
N PHE A 373 1.79 12.75 23.26
CA PHE A 373 1.40 11.52 22.57
C PHE A 373 2.58 10.53 22.44
N GLY A 374 3.77 11.05 22.11
CA GLY A 374 4.98 10.25 22.01
C GLY A 374 5.35 9.56 23.34
N VAL A 375 5.18 10.23 24.48
CA VAL A 375 5.50 9.64 25.79
C VAL A 375 4.53 8.51 26.12
N HIS A 376 3.24 8.65 25.79
CA HIS A 376 2.27 7.57 25.94
C HIS A 376 2.63 6.32 25.12
N ILE A 377 3.09 6.49 23.89
CA ILE A 377 3.61 5.37 23.09
C ILE A 377 4.85 4.76 23.77
N ALA A 378 5.75 5.59 24.29
CA ALA A 378 6.96 5.13 24.97
C ALA A 378 6.67 4.37 26.28
N ILE A 379 5.57 4.68 26.98
CA ILE A 379 5.13 3.99 28.19
C ILE A 379 4.55 2.59 27.88
N LYS A 380 3.96 2.37 26.70
CA LYS A 380 3.30 1.09 26.34
C LYS A 380 4.19 -0.15 26.48
N PRO A 381 5.45 -0.19 26.01
CA PRO A 381 6.34 -1.33 26.24
C PRO A 381 6.53 -1.65 27.72
N PHE A 382 6.65 -0.65 28.59
CA PHE A 382 6.78 -0.87 30.03
C PHE A 382 5.51 -1.47 30.62
N VAL A 383 4.34 -0.92 30.26
CA VAL A 383 3.04 -1.46 30.67
C VAL A 383 2.87 -2.89 30.18
N LYS A 384 3.19 -3.19 28.92
CA LYS A 384 3.11 -4.56 28.38
C LYS A 384 4.12 -5.52 29.00
N THR A 385 5.30 -5.03 29.35
CA THR A 385 6.28 -5.83 30.09
C THR A 385 5.74 -6.15 31.49
N PHE A 386 5.14 -5.17 32.17
CA PHE A 386 4.47 -5.40 33.44
C PHE A 386 3.31 -6.42 33.32
N GLU A 387 2.40 -6.21 32.37
CA GLU A 387 1.23 -7.05 32.13
C GLU A 387 1.58 -8.49 31.72
N TYR A 388 2.59 -8.69 30.87
CA TYR A 388 2.90 -10.02 30.30
C TYR A 388 4.11 -10.72 30.90
N VAL A 389 4.91 -10.04 31.71
CA VAL A 389 6.08 -10.65 32.38
C VAL A 389 5.89 -10.64 33.87
N PHE A 390 5.69 -9.47 34.47
CA PHE A 390 5.63 -9.34 35.93
C PHE A 390 4.34 -9.92 36.52
N VAL A 391 3.17 -9.65 35.93
CA VAL A 391 1.90 -10.19 36.46
C VAL A 391 1.86 -11.72 36.39
N PRO A 392 2.20 -12.38 35.26
CA PRO A 392 2.29 -13.83 35.23
C PRO A 392 3.32 -14.38 36.22
N PHE A 393 4.48 -13.74 36.36
CA PHE A 393 5.49 -14.15 37.34
C PHE A 393 4.94 -14.12 38.78
N LEU A 394 4.26 -13.05 39.17
CA LEU A 394 3.64 -12.91 40.49
C LEU A 394 2.52 -13.95 40.74
N LEU A 395 1.78 -14.30 39.68
CA LEU A 395 0.78 -15.36 39.72
C LEU A 395 1.43 -16.74 39.89
N PHE A 396 2.49 -17.03 39.13
CA PHE A 396 3.26 -18.28 39.22
C PHE A 396 3.95 -18.45 40.58
N SER A 397 4.46 -17.34 41.15
CA SER A 397 5.06 -17.33 42.48
C SER A 397 4.02 -17.34 43.61
N LYS A 398 2.72 -17.43 43.29
CA LYS A 398 1.59 -17.41 44.24
C LYS A 398 1.53 -16.18 45.15
N VAL A 399 2.17 -15.08 44.75
CA VAL A 399 2.12 -13.80 45.48
C VAL A 399 0.76 -13.13 45.28
N ILE A 400 0.16 -13.32 44.11
CA ILE A 400 -1.20 -12.85 43.79
C ILE A 400 -2.06 -14.01 43.30
N ASN A 401 -3.38 -13.87 43.44
CA ASN A 401 -4.35 -14.83 42.91
C ASN A 401 -4.79 -14.47 41.47
N LEU A 402 -5.50 -15.39 40.81
CA LEU A 402 -5.96 -15.21 39.43
C LEU A 402 -6.89 -13.99 39.24
N PRO A 403 -7.91 -13.75 40.11
CA PRO A 403 -8.72 -12.52 40.03
C PRO A 403 -7.90 -11.23 40.11
N THR A 404 -6.95 -11.15 41.06
CA THR A 404 -6.05 -9.99 41.19
C THR A 404 -5.18 -9.81 39.95
N SER A 405 -4.74 -10.91 39.31
CA SER A 405 -3.95 -10.86 38.08
C SER A 405 -4.74 -10.29 36.90
N ILE A 406 -5.98 -10.74 36.71
CA ILE A 406 -6.89 -10.22 35.67
C ILE A 406 -7.16 -8.73 35.91
N PHE A 407 -7.43 -8.35 37.16
CA PHE A 407 -7.64 -6.95 37.55
C PHE A 407 -6.43 -6.07 37.24
N LEU A 408 -5.22 -6.50 37.61
CA LEU A 408 -3.98 -5.78 37.33
C LEU A 408 -3.73 -5.61 35.82
N ILE A 409 -3.97 -6.64 35.01
CA ILE A 409 -3.83 -6.55 33.55
C ILE A 409 -4.82 -5.55 32.94
N LEU A 410 -6.06 -5.51 33.44
CA LEU A 410 -7.09 -4.59 32.94
C LEU A 410 -6.81 -3.13 33.30
N ILE A 411 -6.18 -2.88 34.46
CA ILE A 411 -6.08 -1.54 35.06
C ILE A 411 -4.69 -0.91 34.93
N ALA A 412 -3.63 -1.70 34.74
CA ALA A 412 -2.26 -1.19 34.60
C ALA A 412 -2.13 -0.13 33.49
N GLY A 413 -2.72 -0.38 32.32
CA GLY A 413 -2.74 0.56 31.20
C GLY A 413 -3.48 1.88 31.50
N PRO A 414 -4.75 1.85 31.94
CA PRO A 414 -5.48 3.03 32.39
C PRO A 414 -4.73 3.83 33.47
N VAL A 415 -4.26 3.20 34.54
CA VAL A 415 -3.58 3.87 35.65
C VAL A 415 -2.29 4.57 35.20
N ALA A 416 -1.43 3.88 34.43
CA ALA A 416 -0.18 4.47 33.96
C ALA A 416 -0.40 5.73 33.11
N ARG A 417 -1.44 5.73 32.27
CA ARG A 417 -1.78 6.88 31.41
C ARG A 417 -2.40 8.03 32.21
N SER A 418 -3.32 7.72 33.13
CA SER A 418 -3.95 8.72 34.00
C SER A 418 -2.92 9.39 34.91
N LEU A 419 -1.98 8.64 35.48
CA LEU A 419 -0.88 9.19 36.27
C LEU A 419 0.02 10.13 35.46
N TYR A 420 0.40 9.75 34.24
CA TYR A 420 1.16 10.64 33.36
C TYR A 420 0.38 11.91 32.99
N THR A 421 -0.90 11.77 32.66
CA THR A 421 -1.76 12.91 32.29
C THR A 421 -1.94 13.87 33.48
N LEU A 422 -2.10 13.33 34.68
CA LEU A 422 -2.18 14.10 35.91
C LEU A 422 -0.89 14.85 36.21
N PHE A 423 0.27 14.18 36.07
CA PHE A 423 1.57 14.83 36.18
C PHE A 423 1.73 15.99 35.17
N ARG A 424 1.21 15.83 33.94
CA ARG A 424 1.21 16.90 32.94
C ARG A 424 0.25 18.04 33.27
N ILE A 425 -0.92 17.77 33.84
CA ILE A 425 -1.82 18.82 34.32
C ILE A 425 -1.14 19.65 35.40
N LEU A 426 -0.41 19.01 36.32
CA LEU A 426 0.37 19.69 37.34
C LEU A 426 1.49 20.53 36.71
N GLN A 427 2.31 19.93 35.85
CA GLN A 427 3.38 20.63 35.14
C GLN A 427 2.86 21.84 34.35
N ASN A 428 1.82 21.67 33.55
CA ASN A 428 1.24 22.75 32.74
C ASN A 428 0.58 23.83 33.62
N SER A 429 0.09 23.48 34.81
CA SER A 429 -0.41 24.48 35.77
C SER A 429 0.72 25.36 36.32
N PHE A 430 1.92 24.81 36.52
CA PHE A 430 3.10 25.60 36.94
C PHE A 430 3.64 26.52 35.84
N TYR A 431 3.46 26.17 34.57
CA TYR A 431 3.97 26.95 33.43
C TYR A 431 2.89 27.76 32.69
N GLY A 432 1.66 27.85 33.23
CA GLY A 432 0.57 28.62 32.62
C GLY A 432 0.07 28.08 31.27
N GLN A 433 0.31 26.81 30.96
CA GLN A 433 -0.04 26.18 29.68
C GLN A 433 -1.43 25.50 29.73
N ARG A 434 -1.99 25.18 28.55
CA ARG A 434 -3.29 24.48 28.42
C ARG A 434 -3.25 23.10 29.11
N LYS A 435 -4.32 22.77 29.83
CA LYS A 435 -4.45 21.52 30.62
C LYS A 435 -5.20 20.44 29.81
N PRO A 436 -4.66 19.22 29.66
CA PRO A 436 -5.25 18.16 28.84
C PRO A 436 -6.39 17.41 29.56
N TRP A 437 -7.49 18.09 29.88
CA TRP A 437 -8.62 17.51 30.63
C TRP A 437 -9.34 16.39 29.88
N VAL A 438 -9.52 16.53 28.56
CA VAL A 438 -10.19 15.51 27.73
C VAL A 438 -9.37 14.22 27.71
N ALA A 439 -8.03 14.33 27.65
CA ALA A 439 -7.16 13.16 27.75
C ALA A 439 -7.28 12.45 29.11
N LEU A 440 -7.49 13.19 30.21
CA LEU A 440 -7.68 12.59 31.53
C LEU A 440 -8.97 11.78 31.58
N PHE A 441 -10.10 12.37 31.17
CA PHE A 441 -11.40 11.70 31.21
C PHE A 441 -11.48 10.48 30.29
N VAL A 442 -10.98 10.60 29.05
CA VAL A 442 -10.97 9.47 28.11
C VAL A 442 -9.94 8.41 28.53
N GLY A 443 -8.81 8.81 29.12
CA GLY A 443 -7.71 7.92 29.53
C GLY A 443 -8.09 6.89 30.60
N ILE A 444 -9.07 7.24 31.44
CA ILE A 444 -9.62 6.40 32.51
C ILE A 444 -10.42 5.22 31.94
N ILE A 445 -11.01 5.34 30.75
CA ILE A 445 -11.86 4.31 30.17
C ILE A 445 -10.99 3.12 29.69
N PRO A 446 -11.21 1.89 30.18
CA PRO A 446 -10.53 0.70 29.68
C PRO A 446 -10.77 0.52 28.18
N VAL A 447 -9.76 0.05 27.43
CA VAL A 447 -9.78 -0.12 25.97
C VAL A 447 -9.82 1.21 25.18
N LEU A 448 -10.80 2.09 25.44
CA LEU A 448 -10.99 3.37 24.74
C LEU A 448 -9.98 4.45 25.14
N GLY A 449 -9.38 4.38 26.32
CA GLY A 449 -8.37 5.35 26.75
C GLY A 449 -7.09 5.37 25.90
N ASN A 450 -6.91 4.42 24.98
CA ASN A 450 -5.83 4.48 23.99
C ASN A 450 -6.03 5.62 22.99
N LEU A 451 -7.27 6.09 22.87
CA LEU A 451 -7.67 7.21 22.04
C LEU A 451 -7.69 8.53 22.82
N ALA A 452 -7.36 8.54 24.11
CA ALA A 452 -7.49 9.73 24.95
C ALA A 452 -6.71 10.95 24.45
N TYR A 453 -5.43 10.76 24.12
CA TYR A 453 -4.62 11.81 23.53
C TYR A 453 -4.98 12.10 22.07
N PRO A 454 -5.26 11.12 21.19
CA PRO A 454 -5.84 11.39 19.88
C PRO A 454 -7.12 12.25 19.93
N VAL A 455 -8.04 11.96 20.86
CA VAL A 455 -9.28 12.72 21.07
C VAL A 455 -8.99 14.11 21.63
N GLN A 456 -8.07 14.24 22.61
CA GLN A 456 -7.60 15.53 23.10
C GLN A 456 -6.94 16.36 21.99
N MET A 457 -6.15 15.74 21.13
CA MET A 457 -5.51 16.40 20.00
C MET A 457 -6.56 16.85 18.98
N ILE A 458 -7.53 16.01 18.65
CA ILE A 458 -8.65 16.37 17.75
C ILE A 458 -9.46 17.53 18.35
N TYR A 459 -9.72 17.52 19.66
CA TYR A 459 -10.40 18.60 20.37
C TYR A 459 -9.56 19.89 20.36
N SER A 460 -8.27 19.81 20.65
CA SER A 460 -7.38 20.97 20.68
C SER A 460 -7.03 21.53 19.29
N ALA A 461 -7.00 20.69 18.25
CA ALA A 461 -6.83 21.08 16.86
C ALA A 461 -8.08 21.77 16.26
N SER A 462 -9.18 21.85 17.01
CA SER A 462 -10.33 22.69 16.62
C SER A 462 -10.04 24.19 16.74
N SER A 463 -9.08 24.60 17.59
CA SER A 463 -8.49 25.94 17.56
C SER A 463 -7.42 25.99 16.46
N ASP A 464 -7.36 27.07 15.67
CA ASP A 464 -6.64 27.28 14.39
C ASP A 464 -5.10 27.03 14.34
N ASP A 465 -4.57 26.10 15.13
CA ASP A 465 -3.18 25.64 15.04
C ASP A 465 -2.99 24.71 13.82
N GLY A 466 -2.43 25.27 12.76
CA GLY A 466 -2.16 24.59 11.49
C GLY A 466 -1.19 23.41 11.64
N VAL A 467 -0.18 23.53 12.49
CA VAL A 467 0.83 22.50 12.73
C VAL A 467 0.23 21.33 13.51
N ALA A 468 -0.49 21.59 14.61
CA ALA A 468 -1.16 20.54 15.39
C ALA A 468 -2.12 19.72 14.52
N THR A 469 -2.89 20.42 13.68
CA THR A 469 -3.81 19.78 12.75
C THR A 469 -3.08 18.96 11.68
N PHE A 470 -1.99 19.48 11.12
CA PHE A 470 -1.15 18.75 10.17
C PHE A 470 -0.60 17.43 10.74
N ILE A 471 -0.12 17.44 11.99
CA ILE A 471 0.40 16.25 12.65
C ILE A 471 -0.67 15.16 12.77
N LEU A 472 -1.92 15.53 13.05
CA LEU A 472 -3.03 14.59 13.07
C LEU A 472 -3.21 13.95 11.69
N TYR A 473 -3.24 14.74 10.62
CA TYR A 473 -3.33 14.21 9.25
C TYR A 473 -2.15 13.31 8.90
N ASP A 474 -0.90 13.68 9.23
CA ASP A 474 0.27 12.83 9.02
C ASP A 474 0.21 11.51 9.79
N SER A 475 -0.34 11.53 11.00
CA SER A 475 -0.53 10.33 11.82
C SER A 475 -1.57 9.39 11.21
N PHE A 476 -2.73 9.91 10.79
CA PHE A 476 -3.77 9.14 10.10
C PHE A 476 -3.30 8.59 8.75
N SER A 477 -2.55 9.39 7.98
CA SER A 477 -1.88 8.95 6.76
C SER A 477 -0.98 7.74 7.03
N LYS A 478 -0.13 7.81 8.06
CA LYS A 478 0.76 6.69 8.45
C LYS A 478 -0.01 5.43 8.84
N PHE A 479 -1.13 5.54 9.54
CA PHE A 479 -1.98 4.38 9.84
C PHE A 479 -2.47 3.69 8.55
N GLY A 480 -2.87 4.47 7.54
CA GLY A 480 -3.26 3.92 6.25
C GLY A 480 -2.09 3.30 5.48
N ILE A 481 -0.93 3.96 5.46
CA ILE A 481 0.28 3.48 4.77
C ILE A 481 0.76 2.14 5.35
N TYR A 482 0.78 2.01 6.67
CA TYR A 482 1.31 0.81 7.34
C TYR A 482 0.28 -0.32 7.51
N MET A 483 -0.93 -0.18 6.97
CA MET A 483 -1.90 -1.26 6.99
C MET A 483 -1.36 -2.49 6.24
N PRO A 484 -1.29 -3.67 6.86
CA PRO A 484 -0.80 -4.88 6.19
C PRO A 484 -1.62 -5.18 4.92
N ILE A 485 -0.95 -5.59 3.84
CA ILE A 485 -1.53 -6.01 2.55
C ILE A 485 -2.23 -4.89 1.75
N TRP A 486 -2.90 -3.94 2.41
CA TRP A 486 -3.76 -2.93 1.80
C TRP A 486 -3.26 -1.49 1.94
N GLY A 487 -2.20 -1.28 2.71
CA GLY A 487 -1.57 0.01 2.88
C GLY A 487 -0.49 0.28 1.82
N GLY A 488 -0.10 1.54 1.79
CA GLY A 488 0.92 2.13 0.94
C GLY A 488 0.70 3.63 0.85
N GLU A 489 1.73 4.36 0.44
CA GLU A 489 1.58 5.78 0.09
C GLU A 489 0.63 5.91 -1.10
N ASP A 490 -0.24 6.91 -1.08
CA ASP A 490 -1.24 7.28 -2.09
C ASP A 490 -2.39 6.27 -2.31
N THR A 491 -2.45 5.24 -1.45
CA THR A 491 -3.46 4.18 -1.57
C THR A 491 -4.83 4.65 -1.06
N ALA A 492 -5.91 4.01 -1.52
CA ALA A 492 -7.27 4.30 -1.04
C ALA A 492 -7.40 4.15 0.49
N THR A 493 -6.58 3.30 1.11
CA THR A 493 -6.51 3.14 2.56
C THR A 493 -5.96 4.41 3.23
N GLU A 494 -4.87 5.00 2.71
CA GLU A 494 -4.35 6.29 3.21
C GLU A 494 -5.41 7.39 3.07
N HIS A 495 -6.02 7.50 1.89
CA HIS A 495 -7.09 8.48 1.64
C HIS A 495 -8.29 8.31 2.57
N PHE A 496 -8.67 7.06 2.89
CA PHE A 496 -9.75 6.77 3.82
C PHE A 496 -9.47 7.36 5.22
N PHE A 497 -8.29 7.12 5.79
CA PHE A 497 -7.96 7.62 7.13
C PHE A 497 -7.89 9.14 7.18
N ASN A 498 -7.31 9.78 6.15
CA ASN A 498 -7.26 11.24 6.08
C ASN A 498 -8.66 11.86 5.94
N ARG A 499 -9.52 11.29 5.08
CA ARG A 499 -10.90 11.75 4.93
C ARG A 499 -11.72 11.52 6.19
N PHE A 500 -11.52 10.41 6.87
CA PHE A 500 -12.18 10.13 8.15
C PHE A 500 -11.86 11.23 9.17
N LEU A 501 -10.57 11.58 9.32
CA LEU A 501 -10.17 12.68 10.19
C LEU A 501 -10.78 14.03 9.77
N TYR A 502 -10.79 14.33 8.47
CA TYR A 502 -11.43 15.54 7.94
C TYR A 502 -12.91 15.63 8.34
N THR A 503 -13.66 14.53 8.16
CA THR A 503 -15.07 14.46 8.55
C THR A 503 -15.22 14.69 10.06
N CYS A 504 -14.42 14.01 10.89
CA CYS A 504 -14.45 14.20 12.35
C CYS A 504 -14.19 15.65 12.77
N LEU A 505 -13.15 16.29 12.20
CA LEU A 505 -12.82 17.69 12.50
C LEU A 505 -13.91 18.65 12.01
N SER A 506 -14.49 18.41 10.84
CA SER A 506 -15.57 19.25 10.30
C SER A 506 -16.84 19.22 11.15
N ILE A 507 -17.18 18.07 11.73
CA ILE A 507 -18.31 17.94 12.66
C ILE A 507 -18.04 18.70 13.96
N LEU A 508 -16.80 18.63 14.46
CA LEU A 508 -16.40 19.33 15.69
C LEU A 508 -16.36 20.85 15.51
N LYS A 509 -15.88 21.35 14.37
CA LYS A 509 -15.90 22.79 14.03
C LYS A 509 -17.32 23.34 13.81
N ARG A 510 -18.28 22.49 13.42
CA ARG A 510 -19.70 22.87 13.24
C ARG A 510 -20.47 23.00 14.55
N LYS A 511 -19.94 22.59 15.70
CA LYS A 511 -20.56 22.93 16.98
C LYS A 511 -20.35 24.42 17.23
N PRO A 512 -21.42 25.24 17.27
CA PRO A 512 -21.27 26.63 17.66
C PRO A 512 -20.74 26.65 19.09
N SER A 513 -19.80 27.55 19.34
CA SER A 513 -19.52 28.08 20.67
C SER A 513 -20.82 28.66 21.25
N GLN A 514 -21.64 27.80 21.83
CA GLN A 514 -22.75 28.15 22.71
C GLN A 514 -22.46 27.53 24.07
N GLY A 515 -22.33 28.40 25.07
CA GLY A 515 -22.02 28.08 26.46
C GLY A 515 -20.79 28.84 26.93
#